data_AF-L0ABJ7-F1
#
_entry.id   AF-L0ABJ7-F1
#
_cell.length_a   1.000
_cell.length_b   1.000
_cell.length_c   1.000
_cell.angle_alpha   90.00
_cell.angle_beta   90.00
_cell.angle_gamma   90.00
#
_symmetry.space_group_name_H-M   'P 1'
#
loop_
_entity.id
_entity.type
_entity.pdbx_description
1 polymer ?
#
loop_
_entity_poly.entity_id
_entity_poly.type
_entity_poly.pdbx_seq_one_letter_code
_entity_poly.pdbx_strand_id
1 'polypeptide(L)'
;MIEEEIVEPGLCPYCNSPTDYTYHIEGPIMNDNEAYVEIKYKINCKSCGYSNSKSLYIPLNSFYLLKYMLTPKARIVLEKIKIVSDIKVVEKTS
;
A
#
# COMPACT_ATOMS: atom_id res chain seq x y z
N MET A 1 -8.51 2.81 11.33
CA MET A 1 -7.79 3.10 10.08
C MET A 1 -6.40 2.56 10.28
N ILE A 2 -5.86 1.81 9.31
CA ILE A 2 -4.52 1.24 9.36
C ILE A 2 -3.64 2.06 8.44
N GLU A 3 -2.49 2.47 8.94
CA GLU A 3 -1.45 3.18 8.20
C GLU A 3 -0.11 2.53 8.55
N GLU A 4 0.64 2.13 7.53
CA GLU A 4 1.90 1.42 7.69
C GLU A 4 2.92 1.94 6.66
N GLU A 5 4.17 2.11 7.10
CA GLU A 5 5.30 2.44 6.24
C GLU A 5 6.20 1.21 6.05
N ILE A 6 6.52 0.90 4.80
CA ILE A 6 7.42 -0.18 4.43
C ILE A 6 8.56 0.40 3.60
N VAL A 7 9.79 0.17 4.04
CA VAL A 7 10.99 0.50 3.29
C VAL A 7 11.57 -0.79 2.71
N GLU A 8 11.77 -0.82 1.40
CA GLU A 8 12.37 -1.95 0.69
C GLU A 8 13.53 -1.47 -0.20
N PRO A 9 14.64 -2.22 -0.26
CA PRO A 9 15.75 -1.88 -1.14
C PRO A 9 15.39 -2.15 -2.60
N GLY A 10 15.98 -1.38 -3.51
CA GLY A 10 15.83 -1.55 -4.93
C GLY A 10 16.90 -0.81 -5.73
N LEU A 11 16.64 -0.64 -7.03
CA LEU A 11 17.51 0.09 -7.94
C LEU A 11 16.82 1.36 -8.43
N CYS A 12 17.60 2.44 -8.55
CA CYS A 12 17.13 3.67 -9.17
C CYS A 12 16.79 3.39 -10.65
N PRO A 13 15.58 3.74 -11.12
CA PRO A 13 15.18 3.45 -12.51
C PRO A 13 15.94 4.27 -13.54
N TYR A 14 16.65 5.31 -13.12
CA TYR A 14 17.42 6.19 -14.00
C TYR A 14 18.90 5.79 -14.10
N CYS A 15 19.57 5.55 -12.97
CA CYS A 15 21.03 5.31 -12.94
C CYS A 15 21.43 3.93 -12.42
N ASN A 16 20.47 3.06 -12.08
CA ASN A 16 20.68 1.71 -11.52
C ASN A 16 21.50 1.67 -10.21
N SER A 17 21.73 2.80 -9.55
CA SER A 17 22.35 2.81 -8.23
C SER A 17 21.39 2.22 -7.18
N PRO A 18 21.91 1.52 -6.16
CA PRO A 18 21.10 1.08 -5.03
C PRO A 18 20.38 2.25 -4.36
N THR A 19 19.11 2.07 -4.05
CA THR A 19 18.27 3.07 -3.37
C THR A 19 17.12 2.37 -2.66
N ASP A 20 16.54 3.06 -1.68
CA ASP A 20 15.35 2.56 -1.00
C ASP A 20 14.07 3.11 -1.64
N TYR A 21 13.05 2.27 -1.66
CA TYR A 21 11.68 2.65 -1.95
C TYR A 21 10.90 2.67 -0.64
N THR A 22 10.24 3.79 -0.37
CA THR A 22 9.33 3.94 0.77
C THR A 22 7.90 3.79 0.27
N TYR A 23 7.15 2.86 0.85
CA TYR A 23 5.74 2.63 0.57
C TYR A 23 4.92 2.96 1.82
N HIS A 24 4.00 3.91 1.71
CA HIS A 24 2.97 4.16 2.71
C HIS A 24 1.67 3.51 2.25
N ILE A 25 1.14 2.62 3.07
CA ILE A 25 -0.08 1.87 2.78
C ILE A 25 -1.15 2.29 3.80
N GLU A 26 -2.28 2.79 3.30
CA GLU A 26 -3.38 3.29 4.12
C GLU A 26 -4.70 2.60 3.73
N GLY A 27 -5.48 2.18 4.72
CA GLY A 27 -6.82 1.66 4.50
C GLY A 27 -7.53 1.16 5.76
N PRO A 28 -8.80 0.76 5.65
CA PRO A 28 -9.66 0.92 4.48
C PRO A 28 -10.14 2.38 4.35
N ILE A 29 -10.08 2.92 3.14
CA ILE A 29 -10.68 4.21 2.76
C ILE A 29 -12.04 3.90 2.11
N MET A 30 -13.12 4.41 2.68
CA MET A 30 -14.47 4.14 2.16
C MET A 30 -14.85 5.17 1.10
N ASN A 31 -15.25 4.71 -0.09
CA ASN A 31 -15.81 5.55 -1.14
C ASN A 31 -17.00 4.83 -1.78
N ASP A 32 -18.18 5.47 -1.84
CA ASP A 32 -19.41 4.90 -2.40
C ASP A 32 -19.72 3.46 -1.92
N ASN A 33 -19.60 3.21 -0.61
CA ASN A 33 -19.74 1.90 0.05
C ASN A 33 -18.72 0.82 -0.34
N GLU A 34 -17.73 1.14 -1.16
CA GLU A 34 -16.62 0.25 -1.46
C GLU A 34 -15.37 0.67 -0.67
N ALA A 35 -14.63 -0.32 -0.18
CA ALA A 35 -13.39 -0.11 0.55
C ALA A 35 -12.19 -0.10 -0.40
N TYR A 36 -11.29 0.84 -0.21
CA TYR A 36 -10.07 1.03 -0.99
C TYR A 36 -8.83 0.98 -0.09
N VAL A 37 -7.70 0.66 -0.71
CA VAL A 37 -6.36 0.84 -0.15
C VAL A 37 -5.65 1.90 -0.97
N GLU A 38 -5.08 2.89 -0.29
CA GLU A 38 -4.14 3.81 -0.91
C GLU A 38 -2.71 3.29 -0.69
N ILE A 39 -1.91 3.24 -1.76
CA ILE A 39 -0.49 2.94 -1.71
C ILE A 39 0.26 4.12 -2.32
N LYS A 40 0.94 4.88 -1.48
CA LYS A 40 1.87 5.93 -1.90
C LYS A 40 3.26 5.33 -1.92
N TYR A 41 3.96 5.35 -3.05
CA TYR A 41 5.39 5.05 -3.07
C TYR A 41 6.21 6.31 -3.31
N LYS A 42 7.43 6.31 -2.78
CA LYS A 42 8.42 7.35 -2.98
C LYS A 42 9.81 6.73 -3.15
N ILE A 43 10.60 7.31 -4.04
CA ILE A 43 12.00 6.98 -4.26
C ILE A 43 12.80 8.28 -4.34
N ASN A 44 13.93 8.35 -3.64
CA ASN A 44 14.86 9.47 -3.67
C ASN A 44 16.29 8.92 -3.86
N CYS A 45 16.79 8.90 -5.09
CA CYS A 45 18.13 8.42 -5.40
C CYS A 45 19.18 9.48 -5.04
N LYS A 46 20.03 9.19 -4.05
CA LYS A 46 21.12 10.07 -3.63
C LYS A 46 22.27 10.18 -4.64
N SER A 47 22.41 9.20 -5.54
CA SER A 47 23.53 9.16 -6.50
C SER A 47 23.34 10.08 -7.70
N CYS A 48 22.14 10.14 -8.26
CA CYS A 48 21.85 10.94 -9.46
C CYS A 48 20.81 12.06 -9.23
N GLY A 49 20.26 12.17 -8.02
CA GLY A 49 19.24 13.16 -7.67
C GLY A 49 17.83 12.83 -8.18
N TYR A 50 17.62 11.68 -8.83
CA TYR A 50 16.28 11.27 -9.29
C TYR A 50 15.33 11.10 -8.10
N SER A 51 14.15 11.71 -8.20
CA SER A 51 13.07 11.62 -7.21
C SER A 51 11.76 11.35 -7.92
N ASN A 52 10.95 10.44 -7.37
CA ASN A 52 9.61 10.17 -7.86
C ASN A 52 8.70 9.76 -6.71
N SER A 53 7.43 10.12 -6.83
CA SER A 53 6.38 9.68 -5.91
C SER A 53 5.06 9.54 -6.65
N LYS A 54 4.31 8.48 -6.36
CA LYS A 54 2.98 8.26 -6.92
C LYS A 54 2.07 7.65 -5.88
N SER A 55 0.80 8.01 -5.93
CA SER A 55 -0.27 7.36 -5.18
C SER A 55 -1.11 6.46 -6.09
N LEU A 56 -1.51 5.31 -5.57
CA LEU A 56 -2.39 4.35 -6.22
C LEU A 56 -3.57 4.08 -5.28
N TYR A 57 -4.79 4.20 -5.80
CA TYR A 57 -6.00 3.79 -5.09
C TYR A 57 -6.52 2.50 -5.71
N ILE A 58 -6.62 1.46 -4.91
CA ILE A 58 -6.97 0.10 -5.39
C ILE A 58 -8.18 -0.41 -4.60
N PRO A 59 -9.23 -0.94 -5.26
CA PRO A 59 -10.33 -1.59 -4.57
C PRO A 59 -9.82 -2.73 -3.67
N LEU A 60 -10.16 -2.68 -2.39
CA LEU A 60 -9.65 -3.61 -1.37
C LEU A 60 -10.00 -5.06 -1.70
N ASN A 61 -11.24 -5.33 -2.11
CA ASN A 61 -11.68 -6.69 -2.41
C ASN A 61 -10.90 -7.31 -3.57
N SER A 62 -10.75 -6.56 -4.67
CA SER A 62 -9.97 -7.00 -5.84
C SER A 62 -8.49 -7.19 -5.49
N PHE A 63 -7.91 -6.27 -4.72
CA PHE A 63 -6.51 -6.38 -4.30
C PHE A 63 -6.27 -7.54 -3.34
N TYR A 64 -7.23 -7.82 -2.46
CA TYR A 64 -7.17 -8.93 -1.50
C TYR A 64 -7.13 -10.31 -2.18
N LEU A 65 -7.74 -10.47 -3.36
CA LEU A 65 -7.62 -11.70 -4.16
C LEU A 65 -6.17 -11.96 -4.59
N LEU A 66 -5.38 -10.90 -4.76
CA LEU A 66 -3.99 -10.96 -5.22
C LEU A 66 -2.98 -10.98 -4.05
N LYS A 67 -3.45 -11.08 -2.80
CA LYS A 67 -2.60 -10.96 -1.60
C LYS A 67 -1.42 -11.93 -1.54
N TYR A 68 -1.52 -13.09 -2.20
CA TYR A 68 -0.45 -14.09 -2.26
C TYR A 68 0.68 -13.71 -3.22
N MET A 69 0.48 -12.72 -4.09
CA MET A 69 1.52 -12.17 -4.95
C MET A 69 2.31 -11.04 -4.26
N LEU A 70 1.88 -10.61 -3.08
CA LEU A 70 2.52 -9.54 -2.33
C LEU A 70 3.68 -10.07 -1.48
N THR A 71 4.59 -9.17 -1.14
CA THR A 71 5.61 -9.47 -0.12
C THR A 71 4.94 -9.79 1.21
N PRO A 72 5.58 -10.60 2.09
CA PRO A 72 5.00 -10.94 3.38
C PRO A 72 4.58 -9.72 4.21
N LYS A 73 5.39 -8.65 4.22
CA LYS A 73 5.08 -7.41 4.93
C LYS A 73 3.80 -6.76 4.38
N ALA A 74 3.73 -6.54 3.06
CA ALA A 74 2.56 -5.92 2.42
C ALA A 74 1.30 -6.77 2.62
N ARG A 75 1.42 -8.10 2.57
CA ARG A 75 0.31 -9.02 2.83
C ARG A 75 -0.24 -8.85 4.25
N ILE A 76 0.62 -8.76 5.27
CA ILE A 76 0.20 -8.56 6.66
C ILE A 76 -0.60 -7.25 6.80
N VAL A 77 -0.13 -6.16 6.19
CA VAL A 77 -0.85 -4.87 6.22
C VAL A 77 -2.23 -5.01 5.58
N LEU A 78 -2.31 -5.68 4.42
CA LEU A 78 -3.56 -5.88 3.71
C LEU A 78 -4.56 -6.75 4.51
N GLU A 79 -4.09 -7.76 5.24
CA GLU A 79 -4.92 -8.56 6.14
C GLU A 79 -5.50 -7.71 7.28
N LYS A 80 -4.68 -6.86 7.93
CA LYS A 80 -5.16 -5.92 8.97
C LYS A 80 -6.24 -4.99 8.43
N ILE A 81 -6.01 -4.44 7.23
CA ILE A 81 -6.98 -3.55 6.56
C ILE A 81 -8.30 -4.28 6.29
N LYS A 82 -8.25 -5.52 5.78
CA LYS A 82 -9.45 -6.31 5.49
C LYS A 82 -10.27 -6.60 6.75
N ILE A 83 -9.61 -7.01 7.83
CA ILE A 83 -10.27 -7.27 9.12
C ILE A 83 -11.01 -6.01 9.61
N VAL A 84 -10.34 -4.86 9.60
CA VAL A 84 -10.96 -3.59 10.02
C VAL A 84 -12.13 -3.20 9.10
N SER A 85 -12.02 -3.47 7.80
CA SER A 85 -13.10 -3.22 6.85
C SER A 85 -14.33 -4.09 7.13
N ASP A 86 -14.13 -5.37 7.42
CA ASP A 86 -15.23 -6.31 7.63
C ASP A 86 -15.99 -6.04 8.93
N ILE A 87 -15.27 -5.67 10.00
CA ILE A 87 -15.88 -5.25 11.27
C ILE A 87 -16.83 -4.06 11.05
N LYS A 88 -16.40 -3.04 10.29
CA LYS A 88 -17.24 -1.87 9.98
C LYS A 88 -18.49 -2.21 9.16
N VAL A 89 -18.46 -3.26 8.35
CA VAL A 89 -19.65 -3.71 7.59
C VAL A 89 -20.65 -4.39 8.52
N VAL A 90 -20.16 -5.21 9.46
CA VAL A 90 -21.01 -5.89 10.45
C VAL A 90 -21.72 -4.89 11.38
N GLU A 91 -21.03 -3.85 11.82
CA GLU A 91 -21.62 -2.79 12.65
C GLU A 91 -22.72 -2.00 11.93
N LYS A 92 -22.65 -1.85 10.61
CA LYS A 92 -23.67 -1.14 9.81
C LYS A 92 -24.92 -1.97 9.53
N THR A 93 -24.86 -3.29 9.74
CA THR A 93 -25.95 -4.22 9.44
C THR A 93 -26.66 -4.77 10.67
N SER A 94 -26.23 -4.34 11.87
CA SER A 94 -26.85 -4.65 13.17
C SER A 94 -27.69 -3.47 13.66
#